data_AF-A0A0T6AVR2-F1
#
_entry.id   AF-A0A0T6AVR2-F1
#
_cell.length_a   1.000
_cell.length_b   1.000
_cell.length_c   1.000
_cell.angle_alpha   90.00
_cell.angle_beta   90.00
_cell.angle_gamma   90.00
#
_symmetry.space_group_name_H-M   'P 1'
#
loop_
_entity.id
_entity.type
_entity.pdbx_description
1 polymer ?
#
loop_
_entity_poly.entity_id
_entity_poly.type
_entity_poly.pdbx_seq_one_letter_code
_entity_poly.pdbx_strand_id
1 'polypeptide(L)'
;MYYIGAKGFNIIPDFRASGAYVFRPHDRNPAPFSGPIKIQTFRGDLVDEIHQTFSSWAKQVIRLYKHTNYVEFDWLVGPISTKEYHGREVVSRFTTSLQTGDMFFTDANGRQMIRRRRNYRATFNYTAEEPIAGNYYPVTSKISMIDTKRNLNFAVLTDRAQAGTSLKSGEIELMKALK
;
A
#
# COMPACT_ATOMS: atom_id res chain seq x y z
N MET A 1 8.41 -1.49 1.49
CA MET A 1 8.57 -2.96 1.35
C MET A 1 8.10 -3.35 -0.05
N TYR A 2 8.23 -4.59 -0.49
CA TYR A 2 7.75 -5.01 -1.81
C TYR A 2 7.33 -6.48 -1.85
N TYR A 3 6.33 -6.81 -2.66
CA TYR A 3 6.01 -8.18 -3.02
C TYR A 3 6.87 -8.65 -4.20
N ILE A 4 7.21 -9.93 -4.21
CA ILE A 4 7.82 -10.59 -5.37
C ILE A 4 6.67 -11.13 -6.21
N GLY A 5 6.58 -10.72 -7.47
CA GLY A 5 5.55 -11.22 -8.39
C GLY A 5 5.77 -12.70 -8.70
N ALA A 6 4.69 -13.49 -8.68
CA ALA A 6 4.71 -14.90 -9.04
C ALA A 6 5.17 -15.08 -10.50
N LYS A 7 6.07 -16.04 -10.72
CA LYS A 7 6.51 -16.46 -12.06
C LYS A 7 5.55 -17.53 -12.58
N GLY A 8 5.24 -17.49 -13.87
CA GLY A 8 4.33 -18.44 -14.50
C GLY A 8 4.29 -18.29 -16.02
N PHE A 9 3.71 -19.27 -16.70
CA PHE A 9 3.65 -19.32 -18.17
C PHE A 9 2.27 -18.95 -18.72
N ASN A 10 1.30 -18.64 -17.85
CA ASN A 10 -0.01 -18.14 -18.22
C ASN A 10 -0.87 -19.08 -19.10
N ILE A 11 -0.56 -20.38 -19.14
CA ILE A 11 -1.35 -21.37 -19.89
C ILE A 11 -2.55 -21.87 -19.08
N ILE A 12 -2.34 -22.23 -17.80
CA ILE A 12 -3.41 -22.66 -16.88
C ILE A 12 -3.51 -21.74 -15.65
N PRO A 13 -4.66 -21.69 -14.94
CA PRO A 13 -4.85 -20.79 -13.80
C PRO A 13 -3.79 -20.93 -12.71
N ASP A 14 -3.39 -22.16 -12.36
CA ASP A 14 -2.43 -22.42 -11.28
C ASP A 14 -1.03 -21.83 -11.55
N PHE A 15 -0.66 -21.70 -12.84
CA PHE A 15 0.60 -21.11 -13.29
C PHE A 15 0.44 -19.68 -13.83
N ARG A 16 -0.50 -18.90 -13.28
CA ARG A 16 -0.64 -17.48 -13.57
C ARG A 16 0.55 -16.68 -13.05
N ALA A 17 1.17 -15.89 -13.91
CA ALA A 17 2.20 -14.94 -13.51
C ALA A 17 1.58 -13.61 -13.04
N SER A 18 2.28 -12.88 -12.17
CA SER A 18 1.98 -11.46 -11.95
C SER A 18 2.34 -10.64 -13.18
N GLY A 19 1.63 -9.54 -13.43
CA GLY A 19 1.84 -8.70 -14.60
C GLY A 19 0.96 -7.45 -14.61
N ALA A 20 0.80 -6.84 -15.79
CA ALA A 20 0.11 -5.55 -15.95
C ALA A 20 -1.33 -5.51 -15.40
N TYR A 21 -2.04 -6.66 -15.41
CA TYR A 21 -3.43 -6.76 -14.98
C TYR A 21 -3.62 -7.60 -13.72
N VAL A 22 -2.74 -8.59 -13.51
CA VAL A 22 -2.88 -9.57 -12.44
C VAL A 22 -1.80 -9.27 -11.42
N PHE A 23 -2.22 -8.92 -10.22
CA PHE A 23 -1.36 -8.94 -9.05
C PHE A 23 -1.43 -10.34 -8.45
N ARG A 24 -0.32 -11.09 -8.48
CA ARG A 24 -0.19 -12.39 -7.82
C ARG A 24 1.15 -12.43 -7.08
N PRO A 25 1.18 -12.13 -5.79
CA PRO A 25 2.42 -12.20 -5.03
C PRO A 25 2.83 -13.67 -4.85
N HIS A 26 4.12 -13.96 -5.03
CA HIS A 26 4.72 -15.26 -4.77
C HIS A 26 4.59 -15.65 -3.29
N ASP A 27 4.85 -14.68 -2.41
CA ASP A 27 4.81 -14.83 -0.96
C ASP A 27 3.70 -13.99 -0.34
N ARG A 28 3.09 -14.49 0.74
CA ARG A 28 2.03 -13.77 1.47
C ARG A 28 2.53 -12.51 2.16
N ASN A 29 3.80 -12.49 2.54
CA ASN A 29 4.43 -11.36 3.22
C ASN A 29 5.35 -10.63 2.25
N PRO A 30 5.32 -9.29 2.21
CA PRO A 30 6.26 -8.53 1.40
C PRO A 30 7.66 -8.60 2.02
N ALA A 31 8.68 -8.57 1.17
CA ALA A 31 10.06 -8.46 1.59
C ALA A 31 10.38 -7.03 2.06
N PRO A 32 11.15 -6.88 3.16
CA PRO A 32 11.70 -5.58 3.54
C PRO A 32 12.77 -5.13 2.54
N PHE A 33 13.09 -3.84 2.54
CA PHE A 33 14.32 -3.38 1.88
C PHE A 33 15.53 -3.88 2.66
N SER A 34 16.58 -4.29 1.93
CA SER A 34 17.82 -4.78 2.53
C SER A 34 18.68 -3.64 3.06
N GLY A 35 19.25 -3.81 4.25
CA GLY A 35 20.22 -2.89 4.83
C GLY A 35 19.62 -1.77 5.68
N PRO A 36 20.47 -0.94 6.30
CA PRO A 36 20.01 0.13 7.17
C PRO A 36 19.35 1.26 6.37
N ILE A 37 18.23 1.77 6.89
CA ILE A 37 17.57 2.95 6.34
C ILE A 37 18.37 4.18 6.76
N LYS A 38 18.88 4.95 5.80
CA LYS A 38 19.55 6.23 6.11
C LYS A 38 18.49 7.29 6.35
N ILE A 39 18.60 8.01 7.46
CA ILE A 39 17.65 9.06 7.86
C ILE A 39 18.40 10.38 7.99
N GLN A 40 17.85 11.43 7.39
CA GLN A 40 18.30 12.81 7.55
C GLN A 40 17.11 13.68 7.93
N THR A 41 17.28 14.56 8.90
CA THR A 41 16.22 15.43 9.41
C THR A 41 16.58 16.87 9.11
N PHE A 42 15.64 17.60 8.54
CA PHE A 42 15.75 19.03 8.24
C PHE A 42 14.63 19.75 9.00
N ARG A 43 14.98 20.83 9.69
CA ARG A 43 14.02 21.68 10.40
C ARG A 43 14.08 23.07 9.79
N GLY A 44 12.92 23.61 9.47
CA GLY A 44 12.79 24.95 8.92
C GLY A 44 11.59 25.68 9.50
N ASP A 45 11.52 26.98 9.23
CA ASP A 45 10.47 27.85 9.77
C ASP A 45 9.08 27.48 9.23
N LEU A 46 9.00 26.93 8.01
CA LEU A 46 7.74 26.57 7.34
C LEU A 46 7.46 25.07 7.29
N VAL A 47 8.49 24.24 7.33
CA VAL A 47 8.38 22.79 7.16
C VAL A 47 9.50 22.06 7.88
N ASP A 48 9.16 20.95 8.53
CA ASP A 48 10.14 19.95 8.95
C ASP A 48 10.09 18.77 7.99
N GLU A 49 11.25 18.27 7.58
CA GLU A 49 11.36 17.14 6.66
C GLU A 49 12.19 16.01 7.25
N ILE A 50 11.75 14.77 7.02
CA ILE A 50 12.53 13.56 7.31
C ILE A 50 12.76 12.83 5.99
N HIS A 51 14.01 12.80 5.55
CA HIS A 51 14.45 12.12 4.35
C HIS A 51 14.92 10.71 4.71
N GLN A 52 14.24 9.71 4.16
CA GLN A 52 14.53 8.29 4.35
C GLN A 52 15.02 7.68 3.05
N THR A 53 16.22 7.10 3.05
CA THR A 53 16.75 6.33 1.91
C THR A 53 16.77 4.85 2.27
N PHE A 54 15.90 4.08 1.64
CA PHE A 54 15.78 2.63 1.84
C PHE A 54 16.73 1.84 0.97
N SER A 55 17.00 2.32 -0.25
CA SER A 55 17.94 1.72 -1.19
C SER A 55 18.36 2.76 -2.25
N SER A 56 19.26 2.38 -3.17
CA SER A 56 19.66 3.24 -4.29
C SER A 56 18.50 3.66 -5.20
N TRP A 57 17.39 2.91 -5.19
CA TRP A 57 16.22 3.12 -6.05
C TRP A 57 14.93 3.39 -5.25
N ALA A 58 15.00 3.54 -3.93
CA ALA A 58 13.82 3.80 -3.09
C ALA A 58 14.13 4.82 -1.99
N LYS A 59 13.44 5.97 -2.06
CA LYS A 59 13.55 7.08 -1.11
C LYS A 59 12.15 7.58 -0.72
N GLN A 60 12.03 8.16 0.46
CA GLN A 60 10.82 8.79 0.95
C GLN A 60 11.18 10.09 1.67
N VAL A 61 10.38 11.12 1.47
CA VAL A 61 10.43 12.37 2.23
C VAL A 61 9.12 12.51 2.96
N ILE A 62 9.19 12.63 4.28
CA ILE A 62 8.04 12.90 5.14
C ILE A 62 8.08 14.41 5.43
N ARG A 63 7.05 15.16 5.04
CA ARG A 63 6.96 16.59 5.29
C ARG A 63 5.87 16.90 6.31
N LEU A 64 6.23 17.70 7.31
CA LEU A 64 5.33 18.26 8.29
C LEU A 64 5.32 19.79 8.12
N TYR A 65 4.34 20.29 7.38
CA TYR A 65 4.15 21.73 7.20
C TYR A 65 3.54 22.35 8.46
N LYS A 66 4.07 23.50 8.89
CA LYS A 66 3.49 24.22 10.03
C LYS A 66 2.05 24.65 9.68
N HIS A 67 1.17 24.62 10.69
CA HIS A 67 -0.24 25.01 10.57
C HIS A 67 -1.09 24.15 9.61
N THR A 68 -0.64 22.94 9.27
CA THR A 68 -1.45 21.95 8.55
C THR A 68 -1.87 20.81 9.47
N ASN A 69 -2.94 20.10 9.11
CA ASN A 69 -3.49 18.98 9.89
C ASN A 69 -3.23 17.61 9.24
N TYR A 70 -2.24 17.53 8.35
CA TYR A 70 -1.86 16.31 7.66
C TYR A 70 -0.34 16.19 7.57
N VAL A 71 0.13 14.99 7.27
CA VAL A 71 1.53 14.69 6.99
C VAL A 71 1.64 14.28 5.54
N GLU A 72 2.56 14.89 4.80
CA GLU A 72 2.81 14.53 3.41
C GLU A 72 3.87 13.43 3.34
N PHE A 73 3.57 12.38 2.60
CA PHE A 73 4.48 11.27 2.32
C PHE A 73 4.79 11.25 0.83
N ASP A 74 5.94 11.80 0.48
CA ASP A 74 6.47 11.78 -0.88
C ASP A 74 7.44 10.61 -1.02
N TRP A 75 7.34 9.83 -2.10
CA TRP A 75 8.09 8.59 -2.25
C TRP A 75 8.52 8.39 -3.69
N LEU A 76 9.83 8.25 -3.85
CA LEU A 76 10.51 8.06 -5.12
C LEU A 76 10.95 6.60 -5.21
N VAL A 77 10.44 5.91 -6.21
CA VAL A 77 10.75 4.50 -6.48
C VAL A 77 11.17 4.38 -7.94
N GLY A 78 12.42 3.99 -8.18
CA GLY A 78 12.94 3.72 -9.51
C GLY A 78 14.43 4.06 -9.67
N PRO A 79 15.09 3.50 -10.70
CA PRO A 79 14.62 2.39 -11.52
C PRO A 79 14.62 1.07 -10.73
N ILE A 80 13.53 0.31 -10.81
CA ILE A 80 13.44 -1.01 -10.16
C ILE A 80 14.28 -1.98 -10.98
N SER A 81 15.36 -2.50 -10.40
CA SER A 81 16.22 -3.47 -11.07
C SER A 81 15.46 -4.76 -11.37
N THR A 82 15.48 -5.17 -12.64
CA THR A 82 14.94 -6.45 -13.12
C THR A 82 16.03 -7.49 -13.36
N LYS A 83 17.28 -7.24 -12.93
CA LYS A 83 18.46 -8.07 -13.24
C LYS A 83 18.35 -9.54 -12.81
N GLU A 84 17.40 -9.89 -11.96
CA GLU A 84 17.16 -11.26 -11.48
C GLU A 84 15.83 -11.84 -12.00
N TYR A 85 15.17 -11.17 -12.96
CA TYR A 85 13.85 -11.55 -13.48
C TYR A 85 12.76 -11.73 -12.41
N HIS A 86 12.91 -11.07 -11.26
CA HIS A 86 11.89 -11.00 -10.22
C HIS A 86 11.16 -9.67 -10.32
N GLY A 87 9.88 -9.71 -10.67
CA GLY A 87 9.00 -8.55 -10.57
C GLY A 87 8.90 -8.11 -9.11
N ARG A 88 9.03 -6.80 -8.86
CA ARG A 88 8.90 -6.21 -7.52
C ARG A 88 7.74 -5.24 -7.51
N GLU A 89 6.75 -5.51 -6.68
CA GLU A 89 5.54 -4.70 -6.51
C GLU A 89 5.67 -3.95 -5.19
N VAL A 90 6.12 -2.69 -5.28
CA VAL A 90 6.50 -1.88 -4.11
C VAL A 90 5.26 -1.33 -3.44
N VAL A 91 5.22 -1.45 -2.12
CA VAL A 91 4.11 -1.00 -1.29
C VAL A 91 4.59 -0.12 -0.13
N SER A 92 3.79 0.88 0.20
CA SER A 92 3.88 1.65 1.43
C SER A 92 2.80 1.15 2.40
N ARG A 93 3.20 0.78 3.61
CA ARG A 93 2.30 0.25 4.65
C ARG A 93 2.36 1.14 5.88
N PHE A 94 1.20 1.63 6.29
CA PHE A 94 0.98 2.37 7.52
C PHE A 94 0.39 1.42 8.56
N THR A 95 1.10 1.22 9.67
CA THR A 95 0.64 0.39 10.79
C THR A 95 0.38 1.28 11.99
N THR A 96 -0.80 1.13 12.59
CA THR A 96 -1.28 1.92 13.73
C THR A 96 -1.79 1.00 14.85
N SER A 97 -2.01 1.56 16.04
CA SER A 97 -2.62 0.82 17.17
C SER A 97 -4.16 0.82 17.14
N LEU A 98 -4.77 1.30 16.06
CA LEU A 98 -6.23 1.37 15.89
C LEU A 98 -6.85 -0.02 15.76
N GLN A 99 -8.01 -0.21 16.40
CA GLN A 99 -8.75 -1.47 16.40
C GLN A 99 -9.87 -1.41 15.36
N THR A 100 -9.52 -1.67 14.10
CA THR A 100 -10.43 -1.56 12.94
C THR A 100 -10.98 -2.92 12.49
N GLY A 101 -10.44 -4.02 13.02
CA GLY A 101 -10.88 -5.38 12.71
C GLY A 101 -10.54 -5.81 11.28
N ASP A 102 -11.57 -6.15 10.51
CA ASP A 102 -11.49 -6.54 9.10
C ASP A 102 -12.08 -5.49 8.14
N MET A 103 -12.45 -4.31 8.66
CA MET A 103 -13.18 -3.29 7.93
C MET A 103 -12.30 -2.10 7.54
N PHE A 104 -12.46 -1.64 6.29
CA PHE A 104 -11.84 -0.44 5.76
C PHE A 104 -12.71 0.16 4.64
N PHE A 105 -12.36 1.34 4.15
CA PHE A 105 -13.15 2.06 3.17
C PHE A 105 -12.27 2.57 2.04
N THR A 106 -12.73 2.44 0.80
CA THR A 106 -12.07 2.99 -0.39
C THR A 106 -13.06 3.85 -1.15
N ASP A 107 -12.59 4.92 -1.78
CA ASP A 107 -13.43 5.71 -2.66
C ASP A 107 -13.86 4.93 -3.93
N ALA A 108 -14.96 5.39 -4.54
CA ALA A 108 -15.41 4.96 -5.87
C ALA A 108 -15.24 6.13 -6.84
N ASN A 109 -14.14 6.13 -7.61
CA ASN A 109 -13.80 7.18 -8.57
C ASN A 109 -13.84 8.60 -7.94
N GLY A 110 -13.31 8.73 -6.72
CA GLY A 110 -13.24 9.99 -6.00
C GLY A 110 -14.55 10.46 -5.37
N ARG A 111 -15.61 9.63 -5.42
CA ARG A 111 -16.94 9.99 -4.92
C ARG A 111 -17.26 9.30 -3.59
N GLN A 112 -18.14 8.30 -3.61
CA GLN A 112 -18.65 7.65 -2.41
C GLN A 112 -17.59 6.75 -1.80
N MET A 113 -17.57 6.66 -0.47
CA MET A 113 -16.75 5.67 0.23
C MET A 113 -17.46 4.33 0.27
N ILE A 114 -16.88 3.31 -0.36
CA ILE A 114 -17.37 1.95 -0.33
C ILE A 114 -16.73 1.22 0.84
N ARG A 115 -17.58 0.59 1.65
CA ARG A 115 -17.17 -0.28 2.75
C ARG A 115 -16.61 -1.60 2.22
N ARG A 116 -15.38 -1.93 2.61
CA ARG A 116 -14.66 -3.16 2.28
C ARG A 116 -14.48 -4.01 3.54
N ARG A 117 -14.52 -5.33 3.36
CA ARG A 117 -14.27 -6.30 4.43
C ARG A 117 -13.27 -7.34 3.94
N ARG A 118 -12.19 -7.54 4.69
CA ARG A 118 -11.13 -8.50 4.36
C ARG A 118 -11.70 -9.92 4.28
N ASN A 119 -11.31 -10.66 3.24
CA ASN A 119 -11.76 -12.03 2.96
C ASN A 119 -13.29 -12.21 2.89
N TYR A 120 -14.00 -11.19 2.41
CA TYR A 120 -15.46 -11.22 2.33
C TYR A 120 -15.96 -10.71 0.98
N ARG A 121 -17.09 -11.28 0.55
CA ARG A 121 -17.87 -10.86 -0.63
C ARG A 121 -19.34 -10.88 -0.27
N ALA A 122 -20.08 -9.88 -0.74
CA ALA A 122 -21.51 -9.76 -0.44
C ALA A 122 -22.38 -10.73 -1.26
N THR A 123 -21.90 -11.17 -2.42
CA THR A 123 -22.68 -11.88 -3.43
C THR A 123 -22.36 -13.37 -3.53
N PHE A 124 -21.25 -13.83 -2.96
CA PHE A 124 -20.85 -15.24 -3.01
C PHE A 124 -19.93 -15.61 -1.84
N ASN A 125 -19.75 -16.91 -1.61
CA ASN A 125 -18.83 -17.41 -0.60
C ASN A 125 -17.37 -17.29 -1.09
N TYR A 126 -16.56 -16.51 -0.38
CA TYR A 126 -15.17 -16.28 -0.75
C TYR A 126 -14.26 -17.33 -0.10
N THR A 127 -13.45 -18.03 -0.90
CA THR A 127 -12.68 -19.18 -0.40
C THR A 127 -11.18 -18.92 -0.24
N ALA A 128 -10.80 -17.64 -0.30
CA ALA A 128 -9.48 -17.11 0.05
C ALA A 128 -8.31 -17.75 -0.69
N GLU A 129 -8.53 -18.08 -1.96
CA GLU A 129 -7.54 -18.66 -2.88
C GLU A 129 -6.31 -17.75 -3.01
N GLU A 130 -6.53 -16.43 -3.11
CA GLU A 130 -5.50 -15.40 -3.16
C GLU A 130 -5.71 -14.39 -2.02
N PRO A 131 -5.25 -14.69 -0.78
CA PRO A 131 -5.59 -13.92 0.42
C PRO A 131 -4.98 -12.52 0.47
N ILE A 132 -3.98 -12.23 -0.37
CA ILE A 132 -3.40 -10.89 -0.50
C ILE A 132 -4.09 -10.16 -1.65
N ALA A 133 -3.94 -10.66 -2.87
CA ALA A 133 -4.45 -10.00 -4.07
C ALA A 133 -5.98 -9.83 -4.06
N GLY A 134 -6.72 -10.82 -3.55
CA GLY A 134 -8.17 -10.75 -3.42
C GLY A 134 -8.68 -9.70 -2.43
N ASN A 135 -7.80 -9.03 -1.68
CA ASN A 135 -8.19 -7.96 -0.77
C ASN A 135 -7.75 -6.57 -1.24
N TYR A 136 -7.13 -6.46 -2.41
CA TYR A 136 -6.79 -5.17 -3.01
C TYR A 136 -7.97 -4.57 -3.76
N TYR A 137 -8.14 -3.25 -3.62
CA TYR A 137 -9.19 -2.47 -4.26
C TYR A 137 -8.60 -1.20 -4.89
N PRO A 138 -9.23 -0.65 -5.94
CA PRO A 138 -8.84 0.64 -6.48
C PRO A 138 -9.07 1.74 -5.46
N VAL A 139 -8.07 2.61 -5.32
CA VAL A 139 -8.09 3.84 -4.51
C VAL A 139 -7.74 4.97 -5.46
N THR A 140 -8.72 5.80 -5.81
CA THR A 140 -8.50 6.89 -6.78
C THR A 140 -8.28 8.23 -6.11
N SER A 141 -8.72 8.37 -4.85
CA SER A 141 -8.47 9.56 -4.05
C SER A 141 -8.18 9.28 -2.57
N LYS A 142 -8.83 8.27 -1.96
CA LYS A 142 -8.78 8.09 -0.51
C LYS A 142 -9.09 6.65 -0.07
N ILE A 143 -8.25 6.16 0.84
CA ILE A 143 -8.52 4.96 1.65
C ILE A 143 -8.55 5.35 3.12
N SER A 144 -9.43 4.73 3.91
CA SER A 144 -9.54 5.03 5.34
C SER A 144 -9.95 3.84 6.17
N MET A 145 -9.65 3.91 7.46
CA MET A 145 -10.06 2.94 8.47
C MET A 145 -10.50 3.66 9.74
N ILE A 146 -11.48 3.10 10.44
CA ILE A 146 -12.15 3.75 11.57
C ILE A 146 -12.09 2.81 12.78
N ASP A 147 -11.56 3.31 13.88
CA ASP A 147 -11.71 2.68 15.20
C ASP A 147 -12.96 3.27 15.86
N THR A 148 -14.05 2.53 15.81
CA THR A 148 -15.35 2.97 16.33
C THR A 148 -15.37 3.10 17.85
N LYS A 149 -14.52 2.36 18.58
CA LYS A 149 -14.44 2.44 20.04
C LYS A 149 -13.73 3.71 20.48
N ARG A 150 -12.67 4.09 19.79
CA ARG A 150 -11.88 5.30 20.08
C ARG A 150 -12.41 6.55 19.37
N ASN A 151 -13.37 6.40 18.46
CA ASN A 151 -13.85 7.47 17.58
C ASN A 151 -12.70 8.14 16.79
N LEU A 152 -11.74 7.34 16.32
CA LEU A 152 -10.58 7.81 15.56
C LEU A 152 -10.66 7.32 14.12
N ASN A 153 -10.35 8.21 13.19
CA ASN A 153 -10.29 7.93 11.76
C ASN A 153 -8.86 8.14 11.28
N PHE A 154 -8.33 7.17 10.55
CA PHE A 154 -7.08 7.28 9.82
C PHE A 154 -7.38 7.18 8.33
N ALA A 155 -7.01 8.22 7.59
CA ALA A 155 -7.20 8.31 6.15
C ALA A 155 -5.88 8.61 5.45
N VAL A 156 -5.69 7.98 4.30
CA VAL A 156 -4.58 8.25 3.38
C VAL A 156 -5.18 8.74 2.07
N LEU A 157 -4.73 9.91 1.64
CA LEU A 157 -5.12 10.51 0.36
C LEU A 157 -4.02 10.24 -0.66
N THR A 158 -4.41 9.95 -1.90
CA THR A 158 -3.47 9.63 -2.98
C THR A 158 -3.43 10.75 -4.02
N ASP A 159 -2.25 10.99 -4.59
CA ASP A 159 -2.04 11.96 -5.67
C ASP A 159 -2.46 11.42 -7.06
N ARG A 160 -2.76 10.12 -7.13
CA ARG A 160 -3.12 9.36 -8.34
C ARG A 160 -3.89 8.09 -7.96
N ALA A 161 -4.43 7.42 -8.97
CA ALA A 161 -5.02 6.09 -8.79
C ALA A 161 -3.95 5.06 -8.39
N GLN A 162 -4.23 4.30 -7.35
CA GLN A 162 -3.38 3.26 -6.78
C GLN A 162 -4.24 2.06 -6.38
N ALA A 163 -3.60 0.93 -6.11
CA ALA A 163 -4.26 -0.21 -5.47
C ALA A 163 -3.99 -0.15 -3.96
N GLY A 164 -5.02 -0.36 -3.14
CA GLY A 164 -4.89 -0.30 -1.69
C GLY A 164 -5.74 -1.32 -0.94
N THR A 165 -5.35 -1.58 0.31
CA THR A 165 -5.98 -2.61 1.14
C THR A 165 -5.74 -2.39 2.64
N SER A 166 -6.38 -3.21 3.47
CA SER A 166 -6.11 -3.40 4.89
C SER A 166 -5.98 -4.91 5.20
N LEU A 167 -4.75 -5.42 5.19
CA LEU A 167 -4.47 -6.86 5.41
C LEU A 167 -4.51 -7.27 6.88
N LYS A 168 -4.37 -6.32 7.81
CA LYS A 168 -4.55 -6.52 9.26
C LYS A 168 -5.30 -5.33 9.88
N SER A 169 -5.88 -5.55 11.06
CA SER A 169 -6.49 -4.46 11.85
C SER A 169 -5.45 -3.36 12.09
N GLY A 170 -5.84 -2.11 11.92
CA GLY A 170 -4.97 -0.96 12.11
C GLY A 170 -3.91 -0.76 11.02
N GLU A 171 -4.00 -1.48 9.89
CA GLU A 171 -3.08 -1.33 8.76
C GLU A 171 -3.77 -0.80 7.50
N ILE A 172 -3.10 0.13 6.81
CA ILE A 172 -3.41 0.51 5.43
C ILE A 172 -2.16 0.27 4.59
N GLU A 173 -2.33 -0.34 3.42
CA GLU A 173 -1.27 -0.53 2.43
C GLU A 173 -1.68 0.05 1.08
N LEU A 174 -0.74 0.70 0.41
CA LEU A 174 -0.89 1.23 -0.95
C LEU A 174 0.27 0.75 -1.83
N MET A 175 -0.08 0.25 -3.02
CA MET A 175 0.89 -0.17 -4.02
C MET A 175 1.27 0.99 -4.94
N LYS A 176 2.55 1.05 -5.30
CA LYS A 176 3.08 2.08 -6.19
C LYS A 176 2.47 1.95 -7.58
N ALA A 177 1.81 3.00 -8.04
CA ALA A 177 1.60 3.20 -9.47
C ALA A 177 2.93 3.69 -10.10
N LEU A 178 3.47 2.93 -11.04
CA LEU A 178 4.59 3.33 -11.87
C LEU A 178 4.17 4.54 -12.72
N LYS A 179 5.08 5.52 -12.87
CA LYS A 179 4.93 6.64 -13.82
C LYS A 179 5.43 6.19 -15.18
#